data_AF-A0AAW0G205-F1
#
_entry.id   AF-A0AAW0G205-F1
#
_cell.length_a   1.000
_cell.length_b   1.000
_cell.length_c   1.000
_cell.angle_alpha   90.00
_cell.angle_beta   90.00
_cell.angle_gamma   90.00
#
_symmetry.space_group_name_H-M   'P 1'
#
loop_
_entity.id
_entity.type
_entity.pdbx_description
1 polymer ?
#
loop_
_entity_poly.entity_id
_entity_poly.type
_entity_poly.pdbx_seq_one_letter_code
_entity_poly.pdbx_strand_id
1 'polypeptide(L)'
;MYVPGISIPRQRIFPRKGGGAKGGGGGGKSGGGSRSGGSSSKGSSSSSSSKGGSSSSSGHSSAPVSVSGKSPKSGSTVSSFSNGGGRISTIPAGAAFAGRSQGGGSRADVYGSRTYGSGYPSAYGGVGRGVGGLGFPFFFWPVVWGGGLGYGGAYLYNHEYGNSDNPDRPGGPMTVANFASNTTNSTFHVLSDNTTVTALIETISTTCTGIAQNFSRVPVLLNTSDPSAPRAEQAIQYYRASSVVLTLDGYNDTTALQDNSTGPDVPIPSWADTTLLNCLNQTIGDSVPLVDAATTTTFSFASMSQSPAMGLLGLIWTLCFFMNML
;
A
#
# COMPACT_ATOMS: atom_id res chain seq x y z
N MET A 1 -46.89 33.22 53.66
CA MET A 1 -47.14 31.88 53.07
C MET A 1 -45.80 31.28 52.66
N TYR A 2 -45.49 30.08 53.13
CA TYR A 2 -44.26 29.31 52.95
C TYR A 2 -44.66 27.93 52.40
N VAL A 3 -43.93 27.40 51.42
CA VAL A 3 -44.07 26.01 50.95
C VAL A 3 -42.65 25.40 50.82
N PRO A 4 -42.28 24.43 51.67
CA PRO A 4 -41.02 23.68 51.58
C PRO A 4 -41.18 22.39 50.77
N GLY A 5 -40.10 21.87 50.16
CA GLY A 5 -40.14 20.47 49.73
C GLY A 5 -38.97 19.86 48.96
N ILE A 6 -38.41 20.46 47.90
CA ILE A 6 -37.50 19.70 47.01
C ILE A 6 -36.39 20.58 46.42
N SER A 7 -35.27 20.69 47.13
CA SER A 7 -33.97 20.99 46.51
C SER A 7 -32.85 20.36 47.35
N ILE A 8 -32.14 19.39 46.75
CA ILE A 8 -30.97 18.72 47.34
C ILE A 8 -29.71 19.48 46.93
N PRO A 9 -28.84 19.91 47.86
CA PRO A 9 -27.58 20.56 47.54
C PRO A 9 -26.49 19.58 47.10
N ARG A 10 -25.67 20.01 46.13
CA ARG A 10 -24.49 19.30 45.59
C ARG A 10 -23.47 18.98 46.69
N GLN A 11 -23.14 17.70 46.87
CA GLN A 11 -22.01 17.27 47.69
C GLN A 11 -20.73 17.16 46.84
N ARG A 12 -19.68 17.86 47.27
CA ARG A 12 -18.30 17.71 46.80
C ARG A 12 -17.69 16.44 47.38
N ILE A 13 -17.12 15.59 46.53
CA ILE A 13 -16.38 14.39 46.95
C ILE A 13 -14.91 14.76 47.13
N PHE A 14 -14.38 14.55 48.33
CA PHE A 14 -12.96 14.66 48.67
C PHE A 14 -12.22 13.32 48.46
N PRO A 15 -10.91 13.33 48.13
CA PRO A 15 -10.10 12.11 48.03
C PRO A 15 -9.80 11.49 49.41
N ARG A 16 -9.89 10.15 49.50
CA ARG A 16 -9.57 9.37 50.71
C ARG A 16 -8.08 9.03 50.80
N LYS A 17 -7.54 9.20 52.00
CA LYS A 17 -6.21 8.82 52.49
C LYS A 17 -6.34 7.59 53.41
N GLY A 18 -5.44 6.61 53.29
CA GLY A 18 -4.96 5.82 54.44
C GLY A 18 -5.05 4.29 54.37
N GLY A 19 -3.89 3.64 54.64
CA GLY A 19 -3.70 2.24 55.03
C GLY A 19 -2.70 1.53 54.11
N GLY A 20 -1.54 0.99 54.52
CA GLY A 20 -0.98 0.62 55.81
C GLY A 20 -0.11 -0.64 55.62
N ALA A 21 1.10 -0.64 56.17
CA ALA A 21 2.28 -1.46 55.83
C ALA A 21 2.28 -2.95 56.24
N LYS A 22 3.19 -3.73 55.61
CA LYS A 22 4.00 -4.90 56.07
C LYS A 22 4.83 -5.40 54.86
N GLY A 23 6.12 -5.75 54.85
CA GLY A 23 7.12 -6.04 55.88
C GLY A 23 7.71 -7.45 55.66
N GLY A 24 9.02 -7.56 55.32
CA GLY A 24 9.85 -8.79 55.30
C GLY A 24 10.14 -9.36 53.90
N GLY A 25 11.33 -9.84 53.51
CA GLY A 25 12.60 -10.14 54.18
C GLY A 25 13.17 -11.50 53.70
N GLY A 26 14.45 -11.56 53.30
CA GLY A 26 15.25 -12.79 53.02
C GLY A 26 15.22 -13.24 51.54
N GLY A 27 16.33 -13.41 50.81
CA GLY A 27 17.53 -14.24 51.06
C GLY A 27 17.29 -15.65 50.50
N GLY A 28 18.11 -16.34 49.71
CA GLY A 28 19.42 -16.17 49.08
C GLY A 28 19.78 -17.51 48.39
N LYS A 29 20.73 -17.46 47.43
CA LYS A 29 21.68 -18.49 46.97
C LYS A 29 21.22 -19.92 46.59
N SER A 30 21.68 -20.33 45.38
CA SER A 30 22.34 -21.60 44.97
C SER A 30 21.82 -22.01 43.58
N GLY A 31 22.60 -22.50 42.62
CA GLY A 31 23.99 -22.95 42.57
C GLY A 31 24.06 -24.19 41.66
N GLY A 32 24.92 -24.17 40.63
CA GLY A 32 25.37 -25.35 39.85
C GLY A 32 24.31 -26.02 38.96
N GLY A 33 24.59 -26.55 37.78
CA GLY A 33 25.85 -27.03 37.25
C GLY A 33 25.71 -28.49 36.83
N SER A 34 25.62 -28.70 35.51
CA SER A 34 26.17 -29.83 34.72
C SER A 34 25.48 -31.22 34.64
N ARG A 35 25.25 -31.59 33.37
CA ARG A 35 25.70 -32.82 32.66
C ARG A 35 24.84 -34.11 32.68
N SER A 36 24.40 -34.43 31.45
CA SER A 36 24.52 -35.70 30.71
C SER A 36 23.85 -36.98 31.21
N GLY A 37 23.12 -37.62 30.28
CA GLY A 37 22.94 -39.07 30.22
C GLY A 37 21.49 -39.49 29.94
N GLY A 38 21.23 -40.13 28.80
CA GLY A 38 19.93 -40.75 28.54
C GLY A 38 19.67 -41.08 27.08
N SER A 39 20.25 -42.18 26.61
CA SER A 39 19.94 -42.84 25.34
C SER A 39 18.64 -43.67 25.43
N SER A 40 17.70 -43.51 24.49
CA SER A 40 16.83 -44.60 24.01
C SER A 40 15.91 -44.17 22.85
N SER A 41 16.24 -44.68 21.66
CA SER A 41 15.39 -45.53 20.81
C SER A 41 13.91 -45.19 20.53
N LYS A 42 13.65 -45.05 19.22
CA LYS A 42 12.49 -45.55 18.43
C LYS A 42 11.16 -44.81 18.54
N GLY A 43 10.74 -44.23 17.41
CA GLY A 43 9.38 -43.73 17.17
C GLY A 43 9.25 -43.13 15.78
N SER A 44 9.17 -43.98 14.76
CA SER A 44 8.84 -43.64 13.38
C SER A 44 7.36 -43.29 13.24
N SER A 45 7.06 -42.07 12.80
CA SER A 45 5.78 -41.76 12.15
C SER A 45 5.97 -40.65 11.11
N SER A 46 5.78 -41.07 9.87
CA SER A 46 5.65 -40.31 8.65
C SER A 46 4.52 -39.27 8.70
N SER A 47 4.79 -38.04 8.25
CA SER A 47 3.79 -37.25 7.52
C SER A 47 4.42 -36.04 6.81
N SER A 48 4.37 -36.11 5.48
CA SER A 48 4.16 -35.02 4.52
C SER A 48 5.00 -33.74 4.66
N SER A 49 6.14 -33.76 3.97
CA SER A 49 6.73 -32.59 3.32
C SER A 49 5.77 -32.05 2.25
N SER A 50 4.98 -31.04 2.60
CA SER A 50 4.20 -30.27 1.63
C SER A 50 5.13 -29.36 0.84
N LYS A 51 5.43 -29.79 -0.38
CA LYS A 51 6.01 -28.98 -1.44
C LYS A 51 5.07 -27.80 -1.70
N GLY A 52 5.49 -26.59 -1.34
CA GLY A 52 4.82 -25.36 -1.76
C GLY A 52 4.92 -25.25 -3.27
N GLY A 53 3.80 -25.46 -3.96
CA GLY A 53 3.71 -25.45 -5.41
C GLY A 53 4.05 -24.09 -5.97
N SER A 54 4.97 -24.09 -6.94
CA SER A 54 5.09 -23.05 -7.95
C SER A 54 3.80 -23.01 -8.75
N SER A 55 2.89 -22.10 -8.40
CA SER A 55 1.80 -21.70 -9.29
C SER A 55 2.43 -20.94 -10.46
N SER A 56 2.43 -21.58 -11.62
CA SER A 56 2.65 -20.95 -12.91
C SER A 56 1.54 -19.91 -13.14
N SER A 57 1.80 -18.66 -12.76
CA SER A 57 1.02 -17.53 -13.24
C SER A 57 1.38 -17.27 -14.69
N SER A 58 0.38 -17.34 -15.56
CA SER A 58 0.41 -16.79 -16.91
C SER A 58 1.00 -15.38 -16.87
N GLY A 59 2.13 -15.21 -17.56
CA GLY A 59 3.04 -14.07 -17.39
C GLY A 59 2.44 -12.74 -17.84
N HIS A 60 2.12 -11.89 -16.86
CA HIS A 60 2.27 -10.45 -17.04
C HIS A 60 3.70 -10.10 -16.64
N SER A 61 4.54 -9.77 -17.61
CA SER A 61 5.90 -9.29 -17.34
C SER A 61 5.81 -7.95 -16.61
N SER A 62 6.30 -7.91 -15.36
CA SER A 62 6.48 -6.69 -14.55
C SER A 62 7.53 -5.78 -15.18
N ALA A 63 7.16 -5.10 -16.26
CA ALA A 63 8.01 -4.10 -16.87
C ALA A 63 8.18 -2.91 -15.90
N PRO A 64 9.38 -2.32 -15.82
CA PRO A 64 9.59 -1.14 -14.99
C PRO A 64 8.82 0.05 -15.54
N VAL A 65 8.06 0.71 -14.67
CA VAL A 65 7.37 1.97 -14.88
C VAL A 65 8.33 3.10 -14.53
N SER A 66 8.54 4.02 -15.47
CA SER A 66 9.37 5.20 -15.24
C SER A 66 8.59 6.22 -14.41
N VAL A 67 9.08 6.50 -13.20
CA VAL A 67 8.47 7.48 -12.30
C VAL A 67 9.20 8.81 -12.43
N SER A 68 8.50 9.84 -12.91
CA SER A 68 8.98 11.23 -12.93
C SER A 68 8.86 11.89 -11.55
N GLY A 69 9.66 12.94 -11.29
CA GLY A 69 9.65 13.67 -10.02
C GLY A 69 10.82 13.26 -9.10
N LYS A 70 10.79 13.70 -7.83
CA LYS A 70 11.80 13.31 -6.83
C LYS A 70 11.52 11.88 -6.34
N SER A 71 11.83 10.94 -7.22
CA SER A 71 11.62 9.49 -7.09
C SER A 71 12.35 8.86 -5.88
N PRO A 72 11.98 7.62 -5.51
CA PRO A 72 12.67 6.85 -4.48
C PRO A 72 14.18 6.80 -4.76
N LYS A 73 14.99 6.63 -3.71
CA LYS A 73 16.46 6.50 -3.75
C LYS A 73 16.99 5.98 -5.10
N SER A 74 17.96 6.68 -5.68
CA SER A 74 18.66 6.28 -6.92
C SER A 74 18.95 4.77 -6.92
N GLY A 75 18.35 4.04 -7.87
CA GLY A 75 18.47 2.57 -8.01
C GLY A 75 17.22 1.76 -7.69
N SER A 76 16.13 2.37 -7.18
CA SER A 76 14.85 1.69 -7.03
C SER A 76 14.07 1.63 -8.35
N THR A 77 13.64 0.45 -8.76
CA THR A 77 12.69 0.26 -9.86
C THR A 77 11.26 0.32 -9.34
N VAL A 78 10.34 0.80 -10.17
CA VAL A 78 8.90 0.74 -9.90
C VAL A 78 8.30 -0.15 -10.95
N SER A 79 7.46 -1.12 -10.59
CA SER A 79 6.89 -2.02 -11.58
C SER A 79 5.45 -2.43 -11.22
N SER A 80 4.66 -2.66 -12.27
CA SER A 80 3.32 -3.23 -12.14
C SER A 80 3.43 -4.70 -11.71
N PHE A 81 2.46 -5.17 -10.94
CA PHE A 81 2.42 -6.55 -10.40
C PHE A 81 3.54 -6.93 -9.41
N SER A 82 4.45 -6.02 -9.08
CA SER A 82 5.47 -6.28 -8.06
C SER A 82 4.87 -6.48 -6.68
N ASN A 83 5.50 -7.29 -5.83
CA ASN A 83 5.12 -7.41 -4.44
C ASN A 83 5.43 -6.14 -3.62
N GLY A 84 6.20 -5.20 -4.17
CA GLY A 84 6.64 -4.00 -3.48
C GLY A 84 7.53 -4.31 -2.28
N GLY A 85 7.41 -3.51 -1.22
CA GLY A 85 8.10 -3.68 0.04
C GLY A 85 9.40 -2.87 0.15
N GLY A 86 10.45 -3.52 0.63
CA GLY A 86 11.74 -2.90 0.91
C GLY A 86 11.84 -2.34 2.32
N ARG A 87 12.92 -1.60 2.58
CA ARG A 87 13.19 -1.04 3.91
C ARG A 87 12.48 0.30 4.08
N ILE A 88 11.85 0.48 5.24
CA ILE A 88 11.43 1.81 5.69
C ILE A 88 12.70 2.68 5.83
N SER A 89 12.64 3.88 5.29
CA SER A 89 13.72 4.87 5.38
C SER A 89 13.15 6.25 5.71
N THR A 90 14.00 7.13 6.23
CA THR A 90 13.62 8.52 6.49
C THR A 90 13.90 9.37 5.26
N ILE A 91 12.97 10.24 4.90
CA ILE A 91 13.16 11.22 3.82
C ILE A 91 14.31 12.17 4.21
N PRO A 92 15.34 12.30 3.36
CA PRO A 92 16.50 13.12 3.66
C PRO A 92 16.16 14.61 3.73
N ALA A 93 16.98 15.38 4.44
CA ALA A 93 16.89 16.84 4.46
C ALA A 93 17.00 17.42 3.04
N GLY A 94 16.25 18.49 2.77
CA GLY A 94 16.21 19.14 1.46
C GLY A 94 15.23 18.52 0.45
N ALA A 95 14.62 17.38 0.76
CA ALA A 95 13.49 16.84 0.01
C ALA A 95 12.15 17.31 0.63
N ALA A 96 11.09 17.28 -0.18
CA ALA A 96 9.73 17.49 0.32
C ALA A 96 9.44 16.46 1.41
N PHE A 97 8.84 16.90 2.52
CA PHE A 97 8.50 16.03 3.65
C PHE A 97 9.69 15.40 4.39
N ALA A 98 10.85 16.07 4.37
CA ALA A 98 12.03 15.67 5.14
C ALA A 98 11.70 15.27 6.58
N GLY A 99 12.28 14.16 7.03
CA GLY A 99 12.07 13.61 8.37
C GLY A 99 10.92 12.59 8.50
N ARG A 100 10.00 12.51 7.53
CA ARG A 100 8.97 11.46 7.53
C ARG A 100 9.51 10.11 7.04
N SER A 101 8.82 9.03 7.42
CA SER A 101 9.12 7.67 6.94
C SER A 101 8.56 7.43 5.54
N GLN A 102 9.29 6.65 4.73
CA GLN A 102 8.85 6.19 3.42
C GLN A 102 9.31 4.74 3.13
N GLY A 103 8.55 4.01 2.32
CA GLY A 103 8.84 2.64 1.87
C GLY A 103 8.32 1.54 2.80
N GLY A 104 8.54 0.27 2.42
CA GLY A 104 8.14 -0.89 3.23
C GLY A 104 6.69 -1.33 3.08
N GLY A 105 5.84 -0.56 2.40
CA GLY A 105 4.50 -1.02 2.01
C GLY A 105 4.59 -2.11 0.93
N SER A 106 3.85 -3.19 1.13
CA SER A 106 3.80 -4.33 0.22
C SER A 106 2.46 -4.41 -0.52
N ARG A 107 2.37 -5.27 -1.54
CA ARG A 107 1.13 -5.59 -2.25
C ARG A 107 0.00 -6.00 -1.31
N ALA A 108 0.32 -6.68 -0.20
CA ALA A 108 -0.66 -7.09 0.80
C ALA A 108 -1.32 -5.89 1.54
N ASP A 109 -0.67 -4.74 1.54
CA ASP A 109 -1.13 -3.52 2.21
C ASP A 109 -1.77 -2.53 1.22
N VAL A 110 -1.93 -2.90 -0.06
CA VAL A 110 -2.43 -1.99 -1.10
C VAL A 110 -3.89 -1.62 -0.87
N TYR A 111 -4.73 -2.56 -0.45
CA TYR A 111 -6.15 -2.29 -0.28
C TYR A 111 -6.42 -1.42 0.95
N GLY A 112 -7.11 -0.29 0.73
CA GLY A 112 -7.68 0.54 1.79
C GLY A 112 -9.17 0.24 2.03
N SER A 113 -9.89 1.25 2.49
CA SER A 113 -11.35 1.28 2.59
C SER A 113 -11.90 2.44 1.74
N ARG A 114 -13.16 2.83 1.94
CA ARG A 114 -13.75 4.06 1.38
C ARG A 114 -13.35 5.32 2.15
N THR A 115 -12.63 5.16 3.24
CA THR A 115 -12.18 6.26 4.07
C THR A 115 -10.84 6.78 3.57
N TYR A 116 -10.76 8.07 3.29
CA TYR A 116 -9.49 8.72 3.00
C TYR A 116 -8.56 8.64 4.22
N GLY A 117 -7.30 8.26 4.02
CA GLY A 117 -6.37 7.90 5.11
C GLY A 117 -6.25 6.40 5.38
N SER A 118 -7.03 5.57 4.69
CA SER A 118 -6.94 4.11 4.78
C SER A 118 -5.83 3.52 3.88
N GLY A 119 -5.55 2.22 4.06
CA GLY A 119 -4.52 1.50 3.29
C GLY A 119 -3.08 1.77 3.79
N TYR A 120 -2.95 2.26 5.01
CA TYR A 120 -1.66 2.45 5.68
C TYR A 120 -1.28 1.19 6.46
N PRO A 121 -0.06 0.64 6.28
CA PRO A 121 0.43 -0.44 7.13
C PRO A 121 0.48 -0.01 8.60
N SER A 122 0.35 -0.97 9.51
CA SER A 122 0.34 -0.72 10.97
C SER A 122 1.58 0.05 11.46
N ALA A 123 2.74 -0.15 10.81
CA ALA A 123 3.99 0.56 11.10
C ALA A 123 3.92 2.08 10.88
N TYR A 124 2.90 2.57 10.18
CA TYR A 124 2.68 3.98 9.87
C TYR A 124 1.55 4.62 10.68
N GLY A 125 0.92 3.87 11.60
CA GLY A 125 -0.05 4.41 12.56
C GLY A 125 -1.43 4.77 11.99
N GLY A 126 -1.80 4.26 10.81
CA GLY A 126 -3.09 4.57 10.18
C GLY A 126 -4.27 3.90 10.88
N VAL A 127 -5.01 4.66 11.70
CA VAL A 127 -6.28 4.22 12.33
C VAL A 127 -7.36 5.29 12.34
N GLY A 128 -7.19 6.35 11.55
CA GLY A 128 -8.09 7.51 11.51
C GLY A 128 -8.33 8.07 10.12
N ARG A 129 -9.20 9.08 10.04
CA ARG A 129 -9.50 9.83 8.82
C ARG A 129 -8.34 10.78 8.49
N GLY A 130 -7.98 10.83 7.22
CA GLY A 130 -6.97 11.72 6.68
C GLY A 130 -5.56 11.17 6.71
N VAL A 131 -4.68 11.94 6.08
CA VAL A 131 -3.29 11.55 5.82
C VAL A 131 -2.28 12.52 6.44
N GLY A 132 -2.76 13.51 7.19
CA GLY A 132 -1.93 14.60 7.71
C GLY A 132 -0.76 14.07 8.55
N GLY A 133 0.46 14.44 8.19
CA GLY A 133 1.67 14.07 8.94
C GLY A 133 2.04 12.57 9.00
N LEU A 134 1.33 11.68 8.27
CA LEU A 134 1.65 10.23 8.20
C LEU A 134 2.96 9.92 7.45
N GLY A 135 3.30 8.69 7.08
CA GLY A 135 4.44 8.46 6.18
C GLY A 135 4.01 8.22 4.73
N PHE A 136 4.95 7.73 3.91
CA PHE A 136 4.70 7.32 2.54
C PHE A 136 5.11 5.85 2.37
N PRO A 137 4.32 4.89 2.87
CA PRO A 137 4.67 3.46 2.83
C PRO A 137 5.01 2.97 1.42
N PHE A 138 4.44 3.62 0.40
CA PHE A 138 4.66 3.30 -1.02
C PHE A 138 5.42 4.38 -1.78
N PHE A 139 6.04 5.36 -1.10
CA PHE A 139 6.71 6.54 -1.67
C PHE A 139 5.79 7.57 -2.36
N PHE A 140 4.67 7.15 -2.94
CA PHE A 140 3.70 8.04 -3.59
C PHE A 140 2.90 8.87 -2.59
N TRP A 141 2.59 10.11 -2.98
CA TRP A 141 1.83 11.03 -2.13
C TRP A 141 0.31 10.75 -2.22
N PRO A 142 -0.45 10.98 -1.15
CA PRO A 142 -1.90 10.90 -1.17
C PRO A 142 -2.56 11.80 -2.24
N VAL A 143 -3.73 11.36 -2.70
CA VAL A 143 -4.59 12.15 -3.60
C VAL A 143 -5.07 13.41 -2.91
N VAL A 144 -5.14 14.53 -3.63
CA VAL A 144 -5.76 15.76 -3.12
C VAL A 144 -7.09 15.97 -3.84
N TRP A 145 -8.14 16.20 -3.06
CA TRP A 145 -9.49 16.41 -3.59
C TRP A 145 -9.75 17.85 -4.05
N GLY A 146 -8.89 18.79 -3.62
CA GLY A 146 -9.06 20.23 -3.80
C GLY A 146 -10.30 20.75 -3.06
N GLY A 147 -10.26 21.95 -2.48
CA GLY A 147 -11.37 22.41 -1.65
C GLY A 147 -11.38 23.92 -1.48
N GLY A 148 -12.58 24.49 -1.60
CA GLY A 148 -12.89 25.83 -1.12
C GLY A 148 -13.19 25.81 0.37
N LEU A 149 -12.95 26.95 1.04
CA LEU A 149 -13.19 27.11 2.48
C LEU A 149 -14.59 26.63 2.88
N GLY A 150 -14.68 25.63 3.77
CA GLY A 150 -15.90 25.25 4.47
C GLY A 150 -16.75 24.12 3.87
N TYR A 151 -16.32 23.45 2.81
CA TYR A 151 -17.01 22.25 2.29
C TYR A 151 -16.27 20.96 2.68
N GLY A 152 -16.92 20.09 3.46
CA GLY A 152 -16.40 18.79 3.89
C GLY A 152 -15.36 18.83 5.02
N GLY A 153 -14.89 17.66 5.44
CA GLY A 153 -14.02 17.50 6.60
C GLY A 153 -12.62 18.05 6.35
N ALA A 154 -12.04 18.70 7.36
CA ALA A 154 -10.71 19.31 7.29
C ALA A 154 -9.62 18.31 6.89
N TYR A 155 -9.82 17.04 7.22
CA TYR A 155 -8.89 15.95 6.90
C TYR A 155 -8.81 15.62 5.39
N LEU A 156 -9.82 15.98 4.59
CA LEU A 156 -9.85 15.76 3.13
C LEU A 156 -9.07 16.83 2.36
N TYR A 157 -9.04 18.06 2.88
CA TYR A 157 -8.53 19.25 2.19
C TYR A 157 -7.25 19.80 2.81
N ASN A 158 -6.45 18.92 3.42
CA ASN A 158 -5.13 19.30 3.90
C ASN A 158 -4.23 19.70 2.71
N HIS A 159 -3.70 20.93 2.76
CA HIS A 159 -2.80 21.49 1.73
C HIS A 159 -1.35 20.98 1.83
N GLU A 160 -1.03 20.10 2.77
CA GLU A 160 0.30 19.52 2.98
C GLU A 160 0.92 18.95 1.70
N TYR A 161 0.11 18.36 0.82
CA TYR A 161 0.58 17.70 -0.41
C TYR A 161 0.62 18.62 -1.64
N GLY A 162 0.35 19.92 -1.44
CA GLY A 162 0.23 20.90 -2.52
C GLY A 162 -0.95 20.63 -3.45
N ASN A 163 -0.93 21.28 -4.61
CA ASN A 163 -2.00 21.20 -5.60
C ASN A 163 -1.95 19.90 -6.43
N SER A 164 -3.02 19.63 -7.17
CA SER A 164 -3.11 18.47 -8.08
C SER A 164 -2.11 18.55 -9.24
N ASP A 165 -1.73 19.76 -9.67
CA ASP A 165 -0.79 20.02 -10.77
C ASP A 165 0.68 19.98 -10.35
N ASN A 166 0.99 19.69 -9.08
CA ASN A 166 2.36 19.72 -8.56
C ASN A 166 3.26 18.67 -9.24
N PRO A 167 4.31 19.09 -9.98
CA PRO A 167 5.20 18.17 -10.70
C PRO A 167 6.21 17.45 -9.78
N ASP A 168 6.42 17.92 -8.55
CA ASP A 168 7.34 17.28 -7.59
C ASP A 168 6.75 15.99 -6.99
N ARG A 169 5.45 15.75 -7.19
CA ARG A 169 4.79 14.49 -6.82
C ARG A 169 5.53 13.31 -7.47
N PRO A 170 5.85 12.24 -6.72
CA PRO A 170 6.34 11.01 -7.32
C PRO A 170 5.32 10.49 -8.33
N GLY A 171 5.76 10.33 -9.57
CA GLY A 171 4.90 9.94 -10.70
C GLY A 171 4.24 11.11 -11.43
N GLY A 172 4.60 12.33 -11.07
CA GLY A 172 4.10 13.57 -11.68
C GLY A 172 2.74 14.03 -11.13
N PRO A 173 2.15 15.04 -11.78
CA PRO A 173 0.87 15.61 -11.40
C PRO A 173 -0.25 14.57 -11.31
N MET A 174 -1.29 14.88 -10.54
CA MET A 174 -2.47 14.04 -10.45
C MET A 174 -3.27 14.07 -11.74
N THR A 175 -3.72 12.89 -12.14
CA THR A 175 -4.51 12.67 -13.34
C THR A 175 -5.68 11.76 -13.05
N VAL A 176 -6.63 11.73 -13.97
CA VAL A 176 -7.83 10.90 -13.94
C VAL A 176 -7.97 10.12 -15.24
N ALA A 177 -8.46 8.88 -15.11
CA ALA A 177 -8.89 8.05 -16.23
C ALA A 177 -10.30 7.53 -15.97
N ASN A 178 -11.12 7.53 -17.00
CA ASN A 178 -12.52 7.12 -16.94
C ASN A 178 -12.69 5.73 -17.55
N PHE A 179 -13.53 4.91 -16.94
CA PHE A 179 -13.87 3.56 -17.38
C PHE A 179 -15.40 3.39 -17.32
N ALA A 180 -16.05 3.40 -18.49
CA ALA A 180 -17.49 3.20 -18.57
C ALA A 180 -17.85 1.74 -18.88
N SER A 181 -18.88 1.25 -18.19
CA SER A 181 -19.49 -0.05 -18.41
C SER A 181 -20.05 -0.19 -19.82
N ASN A 182 -20.03 -1.42 -20.33
CA ASN A 182 -20.60 -1.82 -21.61
C ASN A 182 -22.08 -2.22 -21.54
N THR A 183 -22.57 -2.53 -20.33
CA THR A 183 -23.88 -3.15 -20.08
C THR A 183 -24.78 -2.23 -19.26
N THR A 184 -24.19 -1.26 -18.56
CA THR A 184 -24.89 -0.25 -17.78
C THR A 184 -24.32 1.13 -18.09
N ASN A 185 -24.98 2.17 -17.60
CA ASN A 185 -24.48 3.55 -17.67
C ASN A 185 -23.54 3.90 -16.49
N SER A 186 -22.87 2.91 -15.91
CA SER A 186 -21.93 3.13 -14.80
C SER A 186 -20.59 3.64 -15.33
N THR A 187 -20.13 4.78 -14.81
CA THR A 187 -18.80 5.33 -15.10
C THR A 187 -17.97 5.35 -13.83
N PHE A 188 -16.78 4.75 -13.90
CA PHE A 188 -15.80 4.74 -12.83
C PHE A 188 -14.62 5.64 -13.19
N HIS A 189 -14.00 6.26 -12.19
CA HIS A 189 -12.78 7.02 -12.39
C HIS A 189 -11.66 6.48 -11.51
N VAL A 190 -10.47 6.37 -12.09
CA VAL A 190 -9.23 6.11 -11.35
C VAL A 190 -8.44 7.40 -11.28
N LEU A 191 -8.11 7.84 -10.07
CA LEU A 191 -7.32 9.04 -9.82
C LEU A 191 -6.02 8.67 -9.10
N SER A 192 -4.90 9.14 -9.60
CA SER A 192 -3.56 9.00 -9.01
C SER A 192 -2.55 9.92 -9.71
N ASP A 193 -1.26 9.76 -9.44
CA ASP A 193 -0.19 10.36 -10.22
C ASP A 193 -0.21 9.87 -11.69
N ASN A 194 0.31 10.69 -12.61
CA ASN A 194 0.29 10.44 -14.04
C ASN A 194 0.88 9.06 -14.42
N THR A 195 2.02 8.70 -13.84
CA THR A 195 2.69 7.43 -14.16
C THR A 195 1.87 6.21 -13.72
N THR A 196 1.23 6.30 -12.55
CA THR A 196 0.35 5.25 -12.03
C THR A 196 -0.91 5.11 -12.86
N VAL A 197 -1.58 6.21 -13.22
CA VAL A 197 -2.79 6.15 -14.06
C VAL A 197 -2.47 5.63 -15.46
N THR A 198 -1.34 6.04 -16.05
CA THR A 198 -0.89 5.53 -17.36
C THR A 198 -0.71 4.01 -17.33
N ALA A 199 0.00 3.49 -16.31
CA ALA A 199 0.20 2.05 -16.15
C ALA A 199 -1.12 1.29 -15.93
N LEU A 200 -2.03 1.86 -15.14
CA LEU A 200 -3.34 1.26 -14.87
C LEU A 200 -4.27 1.27 -16.09
N ILE A 201 -4.24 2.30 -16.94
CA ILE A 201 -4.98 2.30 -18.21
C ILE A 201 -4.56 1.09 -19.05
N GLU A 202 -3.27 0.86 -19.20
CA GLU A 202 -2.75 -0.26 -19.98
C GLU A 202 -3.24 -1.60 -19.42
N THR A 203 -3.04 -1.86 -18.13
CA THR A 203 -3.43 -3.14 -17.51
C THR A 203 -4.93 -3.35 -17.50
N ILE A 204 -5.72 -2.34 -17.10
CA ILE A 204 -7.19 -2.43 -17.06
C ILE A 204 -7.76 -2.65 -18.46
N SER A 205 -7.22 -1.99 -19.49
CA SER A 205 -7.72 -2.16 -20.87
C SER A 205 -7.53 -3.59 -21.38
N THR A 206 -6.50 -4.30 -20.91
CA THR A 206 -6.21 -5.70 -21.27
C THR A 206 -6.91 -6.73 -20.40
N THR A 207 -7.14 -6.44 -19.11
CA THR A 207 -7.73 -7.40 -18.17
C THR A 207 -9.26 -7.29 -18.13
N CYS A 208 -9.80 -6.08 -18.26
CA CYS A 208 -11.24 -5.80 -18.23
C CYS A 208 -11.84 -5.65 -19.64
N THR A 209 -11.18 -6.21 -20.65
CA THR A 209 -11.63 -6.13 -22.04
C THR A 209 -12.99 -6.79 -22.20
N GLY A 210 -13.89 -6.11 -22.91
CA GLY A 210 -15.24 -6.62 -23.13
C GLY A 210 -16.22 -6.42 -21.97
N ILE A 211 -15.78 -5.78 -20.86
CA ILE A 211 -16.64 -5.32 -19.76
C ILE A 211 -16.73 -3.79 -19.75
N ALA A 212 -15.63 -3.11 -20.08
CA ALA A 212 -15.61 -1.66 -20.33
C ALA A 212 -15.73 -1.38 -21.84
N GLN A 213 -16.52 -0.37 -22.22
CA GLN A 213 -16.67 0.05 -23.63
C GLN A 213 -16.01 1.38 -23.95
N ASN A 214 -16.01 2.33 -23.02
CA ASN A 214 -15.37 3.64 -23.19
C ASN A 214 -14.37 3.86 -22.06
N PHE A 215 -13.15 3.38 -22.24
CA PHE A 215 -12.04 3.65 -21.35
C PHE A 215 -11.13 4.75 -21.91
N SER A 216 -10.58 5.55 -21.01
CA SER A 216 -9.59 6.56 -21.35
C SER A 216 -8.33 5.88 -21.88
N ARG A 217 -7.81 6.33 -23.02
CA ARG A 217 -6.55 5.84 -23.60
C ARG A 217 -5.33 6.56 -23.06
N VAL A 218 -5.53 7.77 -22.53
CA VAL A 218 -4.51 8.66 -22.01
C VAL A 218 -5.05 9.30 -20.74
N PRO A 219 -4.23 9.46 -19.68
CA PRO A 219 -4.65 10.19 -18.49
C PRO A 219 -4.93 11.66 -18.79
N VAL A 220 -5.93 12.23 -18.12
CA VAL A 220 -6.24 13.67 -18.18
C VAL A 220 -5.82 14.33 -16.87
N LEU A 221 -5.22 15.52 -16.95
CA LEU A 221 -4.82 16.26 -15.75
C LEU A 221 -6.04 16.56 -14.85
N LEU A 222 -5.91 16.31 -13.55
CA LEU A 222 -6.99 16.56 -12.62
C LEU A 222 -7.12 18.06 -12.33
N ASN A 223 -8.23 18.64 -12.78
CA ASN A 223 -8.63 19.99 -12.38
C ASN A 223 -9.63 19.91 -11.22
N THR A 224 -9.15 20.06 -9.99
CA THR A 224 -10.02 20.01 -8.79
C THR A 224 -11.00 21.17 -8.67
N SER A 225 -10.88 22.20 -9.51
CA SER A 225 -11.84 23.31 -9.58
C SER A 225 -12.98 23.05 -10.56
N ASP A 226 -12.89 22.00 -11.39
CA ASP A 226 -13.95 21.60 -12.30
C ASP A 226 -15.10 20.94 -11.52
N PRO A 227 -16.36 21.43 -11.62
CA PRO A 227 -17.49 20.83 -10.92
C PRO A 227 -17.77 19.38 -11.34
N SER A 228 -17.32 18.97 -12.53
CA SER A 228 -17.41 17.62 -13.08
C SER A 228 -16.22 16.72 -12.72
N ALA A 229 -15.20 17.25 -12.03
CA ALA A 229 -14.12 16.41 -11.52
C ALA A 229 -14.63 15.47 -10.41
N PRO A 230 -14.09 14.24 -10.30
CA PRO A 230 -14.47 13.33 -9.24
C PRO A 230 -14.18 13.91 -7.85
N ARG A 231 -15.11 13.68 -6.93
CA ARG A 231 -15.07 14.23 -5.56
C ARG A 231 -14.86 13.15 -4.50
N ALA A 232 -14.49 13.58 -3.30
CA ALA A 232 -14.18 12.68 -2.19
C ALA A 232 -15.38 11.80 -1.78
N GLU A 233 -16.59 12.35 -1.81
CA GLU A 233 -17.84 11.63 -1.53
C GLU A 233 -18.18 10.56 -2.59
N GLN A 234 -17.53 10.60 -3.76
CA GLN A 234 -17.71 9.61 -4.81
C GLN A 234 -16.70 8.45 -4.69
N ALA A 235 -15.77 8.51 -3.73
CA ALA A 235 -14.76 7.49 -3.53
C ALA A 235 -15.37 6.18 -3.01
N ILE A 236 -15.14 5.09 -3.75
CA ILE A 236 -15.65 3.76 -3.40
C ILE A 236 -14.55 2.79 -2.98
N GLN A 237 -13.28 3.13 -3.21
CA GLN A 237 -12.12 2.37 -2.74
C GLN A 237 -10.84 3.21 -2.85
N TYR A 238 -10.10 3.34 -1.76
CA TYR A 238 -8.73 3.85 -1.77
C TYR A 238 -7.73 2.70 -1.84
N TYR A 239 -6.59 2.95 -2.47
CA TYR A 239 -5.48 2.01 -2.54
C TYR A 239 -4.16 2.72 -2.26
N ARG A 240 -3.14 1.92 -1.92
CA ARG A 240 -1.74 2.34 -1.78
C ARG A 240 -1.64 3.54 -0.83
N ALA A 241 -2.16 3.41 0.38
CA ALA A 241 -2.19 4.48 1.39
C ALA A 241 -2.84 5.80 0.88
N SER A 242 -4.00 5.67 0.24
CA SER A 242 -4.77 6.80 -0.33
C SER A 242 -4.05 7.60 -1.43
N SER A 243 -3.04 7.03 -2.08
CA SER A 243 -2.38 7.64 -3.25
C SER A 243 -3.01 7.21 -4.59
N VAL A 244 -3.94 6.25 -4.56
CA VAL A 244 -4.82 5.89 -5.67
C VAL A 244 -6.23 5.82 -5.13
N VAL A 245 -7.21 6.25 -5.92
CA VAL A 245 -8.62 6.11 -5.58
C VAL A 245 -9.44 5.71 -6.80
N LEU A 246 -10.41 4.84 -6.56
CA LEU A 246 -11.48 4.51 -7.48
C LEU A 246 -12.76 5.24 -7.03
N THR A 247 -13.37 6.01 -7.93
CA THR A 247 -14.65 6.68 -7.71
C THR A 247 -15.71 6.17 -8.66
N LEU A 248 -16.98 6.45 -8.34
CA LEU A 248 -18.14 6.09 -9.14
C LEU A 248 -19.04 7.31 -9.35
N ASP A 249 -19.37 7.59 -10.61
CA ASP A 249 -20.28 8.68 -10.95
C ASP A 249 -21.67 8.47 -10.35
N GLY A 250 -22.24 9.52 -9.77
CA GLY A 250 -23.55 9.45 -9.10
C GLY A 250 -23.56 8.76 -7.73
N TYR A 251 -22.46 8.12 -7.30
CA TYR A 251 -22.30 7.69 -5.92
C TYR A 251 -22.05 8.91 -5.02
N ASN A 252 -22.66 8.93 -3.83
CA ASN A 252 -22.54 10.05 -2.90
C ASN A 252 -22.57 9.55 -1.46
N ASP A 253 -21.39 9.38 -0.87
CA ASP A 253 -21.21 9.11 0.55
C ASP A 253 -20.90 10.39 1.31
N THR A 254 -21.97 11.05 1.77
CA THR A 254 -21.83 12.27 2.60
C THR A 254 -21.14 12.03 3.94
N THR A 255 -21.01 10.77 4.40
CA THR A 255 -20.26 10.46 5.63
C THR A 255 -18.76 10.68 5.44
N ALA A 256 -18.26 10.60 4.20
CA ALA A 256 -16.91 10.97 3.84
C ALA A 256 -16.65 12.48 4.07
N LEU A 257 -17.68 13.32 4.08
CA LEU A 257 -17.51 14.76 4.27
C LEU A 257 -17.50 15.19 5.74
N GLN A 258 -17.64 14.27 6.69
CA GLN A 258 -17.70 14.59 8.11
C GLN A 258 -16.39 14.26 8.82
N ASP A 259 -15.89 15.19 9.64
CA ASP A 259 -14.64 15.01 10.39
C ASP A 259 -14.66 13.82 11.35
N ASN A 260 -15.82 13.58 11.99
CA ASN A 260 -15.98 12.58 13.04
C ASN A 260 -17.12 11.60 12.76
N SER A 261 -17.30 11.19 11.50
CA SER A 261 -18.29 10.15 11.19
C SER A 261 -17.83 8.78 11.70
N THR A 262 -18.62 8.24 12.62
CA THR A 262 -18.62 6.82 13.05
C THR A 262 -19.69 5.99 12.31
N GLY A 263 -20.42 6.61 11.39
CA GLY A 263 -21.45 5.94 10.59
C GLY A 263 -20.83 4.98 9.57
N PRO A 264 -21.54 3.92 9.18
CA PRO A 264 -21.09 3.04 8.11
C PRO A 264 -21.08 3.78 6.76
N ASP A 265 -20.15 3.39 5.89
CA ASP A 265 -20.10 3.91 4.52
C ASP A 265 -21.42 3.59 3.78
N VAL A 266 -21.84 4.48 2.88
CA VAL A 266 -23.06 4.28 2.09
C VAL A 266 -22.88 3.03 1.20
N PRO A 267 -23.81 2.06 1.16
CA PRO A 267 -23.68 0.88 0.31
C PRO A 267 -23.53 1.26 -1.18
N ILE A 268 -22.80 0.44 -1.94
CA ILE A 268 -22.72 0.63 -3.40
C ILE A 268 -24.13 0.44 -3.97
N PRO A 269 -24.61 1.38 -4.81
CA PRO A 269 -25.95 1.28 -5.36
C PRO A 269 -26.13 0.04 -6.26
N SER A 270 -27.32 -0.53 -6.26
CA SER A 270 -27.64 -1.73 -7.07
C SER A 270 -27.63 -1.49 -8.58
N TRP A 271 -27.69 -0.24 -9.02
CA TRP A 271 -27.55 0.12 -10.44
C TRP A 271 -26.10 0.08 -10.93
N ALA A 272 -25.13 0.09 -10.02
CA ALA A 272 -23.72 0.09 -10.37
C ALA A 272 -23.31 -1.26 -10.97
N ASP A 273 -22.53 -1.22 -12.04
CA ASP A 273 -21.99 -2.44 -12.64
C ASP A 273 -20.96 -3.08 -11.71
N THR A 274 -21.42 -4.08 -10.96
CA THR A 274 -20.58 -4.85 -10.04
C THR A 274 -19.54 -5.71 -10.77
N THR A 275 -19.78 -6.09 -12.03
CA THR A 275 -18.84 -6.88 -12.82
C THR A 275 -17.64 -6.02 -13.20
N LEU A 276 -17.90 -4.81 -13.73
CA LEU A 276 -16.83 -3.85 -14.01
C LEU A 276 -16.12 -3.41 -12.73
N LEU A 277 -16.86 -3.10 -11.67
CA LEU A 277 -16.29 -2.72 -10.37
C LEU A 277 -15.32 -3.79 -9.84
N ASN A 278 -15.73 -5.07 -9.85
CA ASN A 278 -14.86 -6.15 -9.38
C ASN A 278 -13.61 -6.29 -10.24
N CYS A 279 -13.74 -6.16 -11.57
CA CYS A 279 -12.59 -6.21 -12.48
C CYS A 279 -11.61 -5.07 -12.21
N LEU A 280 -12.11 -3.84 -12.05
CA LEU A 280 -11.30 -2.67 -11.72
C LEU A 280 -10.62 -2.83 -10.36
N ASN A 281 -11.36 -3.21 -9.33
CA ASN A 281 -10.85 -3.36 -7.96
C ASN A 281 -9.72 -4.39 -7.88
N GLN A 282 -9.92 -5.57 -8.49
CA GLN A 282 -8.90 -6.62 -8.54
C GLN A 282 -7.69 -6.18 -9.36
N THR A 283 -7.91 -5.65 -10.56
CA THR A 283 -6.81 -5.25 -11.45
C THR A 283 -5.98 -4.13 -10.84
N ILE A 284 -6.59 -3.13 -10.20
CA ILE A 284 -5.86 -2.05 -9.53
C ILE A 284 -5.04 -2.62 -8.37
N GLY A 285 -5.64 -3.45 -7.50
CA GLY A 285 -4.94 -4.03 -6.38
C GLY A 285 -3.73 -4.86 -6.80
N ASP A 286 -3.91 -5.71 -7.81
CA ASP A 286 -2.86 -6.61 -8.29
C ASP A 286 -1.78 -5.88 -9.10
N SER A 287 -2.15 -4.88 -9.89
CA SER A 287 -1.25 -4.29 -10.89
C SER A 287 -0.71 -2.90 -10.55
N VAL A 288 -1.24 -2.19 -9.54
CA VAL A 288 -0.79 -0.81 -9.22
C VAL A 288 0.74 -0.77 -9.09
N PRO A 289 1.45 0.17 -9.72
CA PRO A 289 2.89 0.22 -9.65
C PRO A 289 3.38 0.41 -8.21
N LEU A 290 4.28 -0.47 -7.79
CA LEU A 290 4.94 -0.41 -6.48
C LEU A 290 6.45 -0.29 -6.69
N VAL A 291 7.11 0.37 -5.74
CA VAL A 291 8.57 0.42 -5.70
C VAL A 291 9.08 -0.96 -5.29
N ASP A 292 9.93 -1.53 -6.14
CA ASP A 292 10.51 -2.85 -5.91
C ASP A 292 11.38 -2.82 -4.66
N ALA A 293 11.22 -3.84 -3.82
CA ALA A 293 12.18 -4.09 -2.76
C ALA A 293 13.56 -4.24 -3.42
N ALA A 294 14.52 -3.41 -3.01
CA ALA A 294 15.90 -3.56 -3.44
C ALA A 294 16.31 -5.01 -3.21
N THR A 295 16.49 -5.77 -4.29
CA THR A 295 17.00 -7.12 -4.20
C THR A 295 18.38 -6.94 -3.60
N THR A 296 18.54 -7.37 -2.35
CA THR A 296 19.88 -7.46 -1.79
C THR A 296 20.52 -8.54 -2.64
N THR A 297 21.30 -8.15 -3.64
CA THR A 297 22.26 -9.03 -4.31
C THR A 297 23.28 -9.40 -3.24
N THR A 298 22.87 -10.25 -2.31
CA THR A 298 23.79 -11.26 -1.80
C THR A 298 24.26 -11.96 -3.05
N PHE A 299 25.50 -11.69 -3.45
CA PHE A 299 26.25 -12.56 -4.34
C PHE A 299 26.33 -13.91 -3.64
N SER A 300 25.26 -14.68 -3.73
CA SER A 300 25.27 -16.09 -3.44
C SER A 300 26.07 -16.70 -4.57
N PHE A 301 27.37 -16.86 -4.35
CA PHE A 301 28.22 -17.78 -5.09
C PHE A 301 27.73 -19.21 -4.80
N ALA A 302 26.52 -19.53 -5.22
CA ALA A 302 25.92 -20.83 -5.07
C ALA A 302 25.28 -21.18 -6.42
N SER A 303 25.87 -22.19 -7.05
CA SER A 303 25.44 -22.85 -8.28
C SER A 303 25.78 -22.19 -9.63
N MET A 304 27.05 -21.82 -9.83
CA MET A 304 27.67 -22.28 -11.08
C MET A 304 27.90 -23.78 -10.94
N SER A 305 26.91 -24.58 -11.29
CA SER A 305 27.14 -25.99 -11.62
C SER A 305 27.95 -26.02 -12.92
N GLN A 306 29.26 -25.79 -12.80
CA GLN A 306 30.21 -26.18 -13.83
C GLN A 306 30.08 -27.69 -13.99
N SER A 307 29.60 -28.14 -15.15
CA SER A 307 29.99 -29.45 -15.66
C SER A 307 31.49 -29.39 -15.97
N PRO A 308 32.37 -30.11 -15.26
CA PRO A 308 33.82 -29.96 -15.41
C PRO A 308 34.36 -30.82 -16.58
N ALA A 309 33.70 -30.80 -17.74
CA ALA A 309 34.04 -31.72 -18.84
C ALA A 309 34.39 -31.03 -20.17
N MET A 310 34.23 -29.71 -20.33
CA MET A 310 34.51 -29.03 -21.61
C MET A 310 35.84 -28.28 -21.65
N GLY A 311 36.52 -28.10 -20.51
CA GLY A 311 37.83 -27.41 -20.45
C GLY A 311 39.00 -28.23 -20.99
N LEU A 312 38.97 -29.56 -20.81
CA LEU A 312 40.05 -30.45 -21.28
C LEU A 312 39.98 -30.73 -22.78
N LEU A 313 38.79 -30.81 -23.37
CA LEU A 313 38.63 -31.01 -24.82
C LEU A 313 39.12 -29.78 -25.61
N GLY A 314 38.92 -28.57 -25.09
CA GLY A 314 39.46 -27.35 -25.70
C GLY A 314 40.99 -27.27 -25.66
N LEU A 315 41.62 -27.73 -24.58
CA LEU A 315 43.08 -27.74 -24.42
C LEU A 315 43.76 -28.84 -25.27
N ILE A 316 43.10 -30.00 -25.41
CA ILE A 316 43.57 -31.06 -26.30
C ILE A 316 43.43 -30.65 -27.76
N TRP A 317 42.33 -29.98 -28.14
CA TRP A 317 42.14 -29.51 -29.51
C TRP A 317 43.18 -28.45 -29.92
N THR A 318 43.52 -27.51 -29.04
CA THR A 318 44.56 -26.50 -29.34
C THR A 318 45.96 -27.11 -29.41
N LEU A 319 46.27 -28.10 -28.57
CA LEU A 319 47.55 -28.82 -28.63
C LEU A 319 47.66 -29.70 -29.90
N CYS A 320 46.60 -30.39 -30.29
CA CYS A 320 46.58 -31.18 -31.54
C CYS A 320 46.69 -30.30 -32.78
N PHE A 321 46.12 -29.09 -32.76
CA PHE A 321 46.24 -28.16 -33.89
C PHE A 321 47.66 -27.61 -34.05
N PHE A 322 48.36 -27.35 -32.94
CA PHE A 322 49.75 -26.88 -32.97
C PHE A 322 50.76 -27.96 -33.36
N MET A 323 50.52 -29.22 -33.03
CA MET A 323 51.42 -30.32 -33.41
C MET A 323 51.31 -30.75 -34.89
N ASN A 324 50.29 -30.29 -35.61
CA ASN A 324 50.13 -30.56 -37.06
C ASN A 324 50.70 -29.43 -37.95
N MET A 325 51.30 -28.39 -37.35
CA MET A 325 51.97 -27.29 -38.06
C MET A 325 53.50 -27.25 -37.84
N LEU A 326 54.08 -28.29 -37.24
CA LEU A 326 55.53 -28.54 -37.14
C LEU A 326 55.86 -29.84 -37.86
#